data_AF-A0A3D3IZM9-F1
#
_entry.id   AF-A0A3D3IZM9-F1
#
_cell.length_a   1.000
_cell.length_b   1.000
_cell.length_c   1.000
_cell.angle_alpha   90.00
_cell.angle_beta   90.00
_cell.angle_gamma   90.00
#
_symmetry.space_group_name_H-M   'P 1'
#
loop_
_entity.id
_entity.type
_entity.pdbx_description
1 polymer ?
#
loop_
_entity_poly.entity_id
_entity_poly.type
_entity_poly.pdbx_seq_one_letter_code
_entity_poly.pdbx_strand_id
1 'polypeptide(L)'
;MQTQFLILQYGADDADPEQVLTEDDYGDLYSYRLSVRGEKVLIRNEKLAEMLMRLQARKREILLMFYMLDMDLDKIAEKLGIAYETAKSTKSKAIGELRKGVKKKDEMA
;
A
#
# COMPACT_ATOMS: atom_id res chain seq x y z
N MET A 1 16.16 -35.87 -11.50
CA MET A 1 15.08 -36.14 -10.54
C MET A 1 13.96 -35.18 -10.84
N GLN A 2 12.82 -35.69 -11.32
CA GLN A 2 11.58 -34.92 -11.43
C GLN A 2 10.79 -35.10 -10.13
N THR A 3 10.28 -34.01 -9.57
CA THR A 3 9.23 -34.05 -8.55
C THR A 3 8.17 -33.04 -8.96
N GLN A 4 7.01 -33.56 -9.34
CA GLN A 4 5.78 -32.86 -9.69
C GLN A 4 5.23 -32.07 -8.49
N PHE A 5 4.63 -30.90 -8.73
CA PHE A 5 3.56 -30.38 -7.88
C PHE A 5 2.45 -29.72 -8.72
N LEU A 6 1.35 -30.46 -8.82
CA LEU A 6 -0.06 -30.09 -8.84
C LEU A 6 -0.58 -29.09 -9.90
N ILE A 7 -1.12 -29.65 -10.97
CA ILE A 7 -2.05 -28.98 -11.90
C ILE A 7 -3.43 -28.92 -11.24
N LEU A 8 -3.95 -27.73 -10.94
CA LEU A 8 -5.38 -27.52 -10.73
C LEU A 8 -6.08 -27.65 -12.10
N GLN A 9 -6.73 -28.78 -12.34
CA GLN A 9 -7.78 -28.85 -13.35
C GLN A 9 -9.06 -28.29 -12.75
N TYR A 10 -9.45 -27.09 -13.19
CA TYR A 10 -10.86 -26.74 -13.32
C TYR A 10 -11.22 -26.82 -14.80
N GLY A 11 -12.37 -27.43 -15.08
CA GLY A 11 -12.77 -27.99 -16.37
C GLY A 11 -12.88 -26.99 -17.52
N ALA A 12 -12.73 -27.55 -18.72
CA ALA A 12 -12.88 -26.93 -20.01
C ALA A 12 -14.28 -26.33 -20.22
N ASP A 13 -14.32 -25.05 -20.62
CA ASP A 13 -14.99 -24.56 -21.84
C ASP A 13 -14.54 -23.10 -22.06
N ASP A 14 -13.85 -22.82 -23.17
CA ASP A 14 -13.52 -21.47 -23.69
C ASP A 14 -12.66 -20.51 -22.82
N ALA A 15 -11.48 -20.93 -22.37
CA ALA A 15 -10.44 -19.98 -21.95
C ALA A 15 -9.20 -20.13 -22.82
N ASP A 16 -9.00 -19.17 -23.72
CA ASP A 16 -7.85 -19.02 -24.58
C ASP A 16 -6.54 -18.97 -23.73
N PRO A 17 -5.53 -19.81 -24.00
CA PRO A 17 -4.32 -19.92 -23.17
C PRO A 17 -3.43 -18.66 -23.21
N GLU A 18 -3.74 -17.67 -24.05
CA GLU A 18 -3.06 -16.38 -24.08
C GLU A 18 -3.56 -15.37 -23.03
N GLN A 19 -4.63 -15.67 -22.30
CA GLN A 19 -5.09 -14.85 -21.17
C GLN A 19 -4.27 -15.16 -19.91
N VAL A 20 -2.95 -14.98 -19.99
CA VAL A 20 -2.14 -14.77 -18.79
C VAL A 20 -2.54 -13.40 -18.26
N LEU A 21 -3.54 -13.37 -17.39
CA LEU A 21 -3.90 -12.18 -16.63
C LEU A 21 -2.66 -11.72 -15.88
N THR A 22 -2.00 -10.69 -16.40
CA THR A 22 -0.82 -10.10 -15.74
C THR A 22 -1.29 -9.33 -14.51
N GLU A 23 -0.44 -9.10 -13.51
CA GLU A 23 -0.80 -8.28 -12.34
C GLU A 23 -1.29 -6.86 -12.71
N ASP A 24 -1.00 -6.39 -13.94
CA ASP A 24 -1.50 -5.11 -14.46
C ASP A 24 -2.97 -5.16 -14.92
N ASP A 25 -3.54 -6.34 -15.23
CA ASP A 25 -4.99 -6.52 -15.54
C ASP A 25 -5.89 -6.32 -14.30
N TYR A 26 -5.32 -6.27 -13.10
CA TYR A 26 -6.05 -5.96 -11.86
C TYR A 26 -6.14 -4.45 -11.59
N GLY A 27 -5.74 -3.59 -12.53
CA GLY A 27 -5.75 -2.14 -12.39
C GLY A 27 -7.07 -1.57 -11.86
N ASP A 28 -8.20 -2.09 -12.35
CA ASP A 28 -9.55 -1.66 -11.96
C ASP A 28 -9.97 -2.04 -10.53
N LEU A 29 -9.23 -2.94 -9.86
CA LEU A 29 -9.52 -3.36 -8.48
C LEU A 29 -8.87 -2.46 -7.43
N TYR A 30 -8.04 -1.50 -7.83
CA TYR A 30 -7.33 -0.60 -6.92
C TYR A 30 -7.59 0.87 -7.28
N SER A 31 -8.02 1.66 -6.31
CA SER A 31 -8.25 3.09 -6.54
C SER A 31 -6.96 3.88 -6.78
N TYR A 32 -5.83 3.51 -6.17
CA TYR A 32 -4.57 4.24 -6.30
C TYR A 32 -3.34 3.33 -6.28
N ARG A 33 -2.36 3.65 -7.13
CA ARG A 33 -1.02 3.04 -7.19
C ARG A 33 0.04 4.07 -6.77
N LEU A 34 0.85 3.73 -5.77
CA LEU A 34 1.94 4.57 -5.28
C LEU A 34 3.26 3.83 -5.41
N SER A 35 4.34 4.55 -5.72
CA SER A 35 5.70 4.00 -5.58
C SER A 35 6.34 4.54 -4.31
N VAL A 36 6.80 3.65 -3.45
CA VAL A 36 7.48 3.99 -2.20
C VAL A 36 8.82 3.28 -2.22
N ARG A 37 9.91 4.04 -2.40
CA ARG A 37 11.27 3.50 -2.40
C ARG A 37 11.51 2.40 -3.45
N GLY A 38 10.80 2.44 -4.58
CA GLY A 38 10.89 1.45 -5.64
C GLY A 38 9.81 0.35 -5.55
N GLU A 39 9.18 0.19 -4.39
CA GLU A 39 8.12 -0.79 -4.18
C GLU A 39 6.77 -0.21 -4.62
N LYS A 40 5.97 -1.02 -5.32
CA LYS A 40 4.60 -0.66 -5.72
C LYS A 40 3.65 -0.93 -4.55
N VAL A 41 2.95 0.10 -4.11
CA VAL A 41 1.90 0.02 -3.08
C VAL A 41 0.55 0.28 -3.72
N LEU A 42 -0.37 -0.67 -3.59
CA LEU A 42 -1.71 -0.61 -4.16
C LEU A 42 -2.75 -0.37 -3.06
N ILE A 43 -3.57 0.65 -3.21
CA ILE A 43 -4.60 1.03 -2.24
C ILE A 43 -5.98 0.84 -2.89
N ARG A 44 -6.76 -0.11 -2.35
CA ARG A 44 -8.12 -0.40 -2.83
C ARG A 44 -9.18 0.58 -2.37
N ASN A 45 -8.99 1.18 -1.20
CA ASN A 45 -9.99 2.09 -0.63
C ASN A 45 -9.73 3.52 -1.12
N GLU A 46 -10.61 4.02 -1.99
CA GLU A 46 -10.52 5.37 -2.55
C GLU A 46 -10.45 6.46 -1.47
N LYS A 47 -11.32 6.40 -0.45
CA LYS A 47 -11.34 7.40 0.64
C LYS A 47 -10.02 7.40 1.40
N LEU A 48 -9.43 6.23 1.66
CA LEU A 48 -8.13 6.13 2.30
C LEU A 48 -7.03 6.69 1.41
N ALA A 49 -7.05 6.38 0.11
CA ALA A 49 -6.10 6.90 -0.85
C ALA A 49 -6.13 8.43 -0.90
N GLU A 50 -7.31 9.04 -0.98
CA GLU A 50 -7.51 10.49 -0.91
C GLU A 50 -6.90 11.09 0.36
N MET A 51 -7.17 10.50 1.52
CA MET A 51 -6.62 10.99 2.80
C MET A 51 -5.10 10.87 2.85
N LEU A 52 -4.54 9.77 2.34
CA LEU A 52 -3.10 9.60 2.22
C LEU A 52 -2.49 10.64 1.27
N MET A 53 -3.17 10.97 0.16
CA MET A 53 -2.74 12.00 -0.79
C MET A 53 -2.76 13.41 -0.20
N ARG A 54 -3.63 13.67 0.78
CA ARG A 54 -3.67 14.95 1.52
C ARG A 54 -2.55 15.09 2.55
N LEU A 55 -1.95 13.99 3.01
CA LEU A 55 -0.79 14.07 3.89
C LEU A 55 0.43 14.64 3.16
N GLN A 56 1.27 15.37 3.89
CA GLN A 56 2.60 15.76 3.42
C GLN A 56 3.40 14.53 2.97
N ALA A 57 4.18 14.67 1.89
CA ALA A 57 4.92 13.58 1.27
C ALA A 57 5.75 12.77 2.29
N ARG A 58 6.45 13.45 3.21
CA ARG A 58 7.26 12.79 4.24
C ARG A 58 6.46 11.95 5.24
N LYS A 59 5.29 12.45 5.65
CA LYS A 59 4.37 11.72 6.54
C LYS A 59 3.82 10.47 5.86
N ARG A 60 3.42 10.63 4.60
CA ARG A 60 2.93 9.56 3.76
C ARG A 60 4.00 8.49 3.53
N GLU A 61 5.22 8.89 3.14
CA GLU A 61 6.36 7.99 2.91
C GLU A 61 6.62 7.13 4.16
N ILE A 62 6.76 7.75 5.34
CA ILE A 62 7.01 7.02 6.59
C ILE A 62 5.87 6.07 6.94
N LEU A 63 4.60 6.47 6.73
CA LEU A 63 3.46 5.61 6.98
C LEU A 63 3.44 4.38 6.07
N LEU A 64 3.67 4.59 4.78
CA LEU A 64 3.65 3.50 3.80
C LEU A 64 4.83 2.56 4.01
N MET A 65 6.02 3.07 4.34
CA MET A 65 7.15 2.22 4.73
C MET A 65 6.81 1.37 5.97
N PHE A 66 6.15 1.95 6.97
CA PHE A 66 5.82 1.24 8.21
C PHE A 66 4.71 0.18 8.02
N TYR A 67 3.62 0.51 7.35
CA TYR A 67 2.45 -0.38 7.27
C TYR A 67 2.41 -1.25 6.01
N MET A 68 2.99 -0.81 4.90
CA MET A 68 2.92 -1.51 3.62
C MET A 68 4.19 -2.26 3.29
N LEU A 69 5.35 -1.75 3.73
CA LEU A 69 6.66 -2.38 3.49
C LEU A 69 7.22 -3.10 4.73
N ASP A 70 6.41 -3.24 5.79
CA ASP A 70 6.75 -3.90 7.06
C ASP A 70 8.07 -3.42 7.69
N MET A 71 8.46 -2.16 7.45
CA MET A 71 9.68 -1.60 8.03
C MET A 71 9.42 -1.06 9.43
N ASP A 72 10.25 -1.46 10.39
CA ASP A 72 10.26 -0.86 11.70
C ASP A 72 10.84 0.57 11.68
N LEU A 73 10.66 1.30 12.79
CA LEU A 73 11.05 2.71 12.87
C LEU A 73 12.56 2.93 12.84
N ASP A 74 13.37 1.95 13.30
CA ASP A 74 14.82 2.03 13.26
C ASP A 74 15.32 1.90 11.82
N LYS A 75 14.83 0.91 11.07
CA LYS A 75 15.12 0.76 9.63
C LYS A 75 14.65 1.96 8.83
N ILE A 76 13.46 2.50 9.12
CA ILE A 76 12.97 3.71 8.46
C ILE A 76 13.90 4.89 8.76
N ALA A 77 14.30 5.08 10.02
CA ALA A 77 15.18 6.17 10.42
C ALA A 77 16.54 6.10 9.68
N GLU A 78 17.15 4.91 9.65
CA GLU A 78 18.38 4.65 8.90
C GLU A 78 18.21 4.94 7.41
N LYS A 79 17.19 4.33 6.76
CA LYS A 79 16.95 4.47 5.32
C LYS A 79 16.69 5.92 4.88
N LEU A 80 16.12 6.69 5.79
CA LEU A 80 15.74 8.08 5.57
C LEU A 80 16.78 9.10 6.05
N GLY A 81 17.85 8.65 6.70
CA GLY A 81 18.90 9.51 7.27
C GLY A 81 18.39 10.46 8.35
N ILE A 82 17.44 10.02 9.18
CA ILE A 82 16.83 10.83 10.25
C ILE A 82 16.95 10.14 11.61
N ALA A 83 16.74 10.89 12.69
CA ALA A 83 16.65 10.30 14.02
C ALA A 83 15.39 9.42 14.17
N TYR A 84 15.50 8.35 14.96
CA TYR A 84 14.38 7.48 15.35
C TYR A 84 13.18 8.28 15.88
N GLU A 85 13.44 9.27 16.74
CA GLU A 85 12.39 10.13 17.30
C GLU A 85 11.66 10.95 16.22
N THR A 86 12.36 11.36 15.17
CA THR A 86 11.76 12.04 14.01
C THR A 86 10.86 11.08 13.24
N ALA A 87 11.28 9.84 13.00
CA ALA A 87 10.45 8.82 12.35
C ALA A 87 9.19 8.51 13.19
N LYS A 88 9.37 8.26 14.48
CA LYS A 88 8.29 7.97 15.44
C LYS A 88 7.27 9.10 15.53
N SER A 89 7.74 10.34 15.70
CA SER A 89 6.86 11.51 15.83
C SER A 89 6.13 11.83 14.52
N THR A 90 6.82 11.72 13.38
CA THR A 90 6.21 11.91 12.06
C THR A 90 5.12 10.87 11.79
N LYS A 91 5.38 9.58 12.09
CA LYS A 91 4.35 8.52 12.01
C LYS A 91 3.13 8.85 12.86
N SER A 92 3.37 9.23 14.12
CA SER A 92 2.30 9.51 15.08
C SER A 92 1.44 10.71 14.63
N LYS A 93 2.07 11.77 14.13
CA LYS A 93 1.37 12.94 13.56
C LYS A 93 0.56 12.56 12.33
N ALA A 94 1.12 11.75 11.43
CA ALA A 94 0.44 11.30 10.22
C ALA A 94 -0.84 10.49 10.55
N ILE A 95 -0.76 9.54 11.49
CA ILE A 95 -1.94 8.82 11.99
C ILE A 95 -2.97 9.76 12.62
N GLY A 96 -2.51 10.74 13.40
CA GLY A 96 -3.38 11.75 14.00
C GLY A 96 -4.16 12.56 12.95
N GLU A 97 -3.50 12.94 11.85
CA GLU A 97 -4.12 13.65 10.73
C GLU A 97 -5.14 12.78 9.99
N LEU A 98 -4.81 11.51 9.71
CA LEU A 98 -5.76 10.57 9.10
C LEU A 98 -7.01 10.39 9.98
N ARG A 99 -6.83 10.17 11.29
CA ARG A 99 -7.95 10.04 12.25
C ARG A 99 -8.84 11.27 12.31
N LYS A 100 -8.24 12.47 12.26
CA LYS A 100 -9.00 13.73 12.20
C LYS A 100 -9.76 13.87 10.88
N GLY A 101 -9.15 13.45 9.77
CA GLY A 101 -9.79 13.43 8.46
C GLY A 101 -11.03 12.54 8.41
N VAL A 102 -10.97 11.37 9.06
CA VAL A 102 -12.12 10.45 9.18
C VAL A 102 -13.26 11.10 9.97
N LYS A 103 -12.99 11.67 11.16
CA LYS A 103 -14.02 12.30 12.00
C LYS A 103 -14.76 13.44 11.31
N LYS A 104 -14.01 14.34 10.65
CA LYS A 104 -14.60 15.49 9.95
C LYS A 104 -15.56 15.10 8.82
N LYS A 105 -15.34 13.95 8.18
CA LYS A 105 -16.21 13.47 7.08
C LYS A 105 -17.49 12.81 7.61
N ASP A 106 -17.46 12.30 8.83
CA ASP A 106 -18.62 11.71 9.53
C ASP A 106 -19.56 12.80 10.08
N GLU A 107 -19.02 13.95 10.52
CA GLU A 107 -19.80 15.09 11.00
C GLU A 107 -20.44 15.94 9.87
N MET A 108 -20.11 15.66 8.61
CA MET A 108 -20.63 16.37 7.42
C MET A 108 -21.53 15.48 6.54
N ALA A 109 -21.75 14.22 6.94
CA ALA A 109 -22.63 13.27 6.26
C ALA A 109 -23.97 13.15 7.01
#